data_AF-A0AAQ3K5H4-F1
#
_entry.id   AF-A0AAQ3K5H4-F1
#
_cell.length_a   1.000
_cell.length_b   1.000
_cell.length_c   1.000
_cell.angle_alpha   90.00
_cell.angle_beta   90.00
_cell.angle_gamma   90.00
#
_symmetry.space_group_name_H-M   'P 1'
#
loop_
_entity.id
_entity.type
_entity.pdbx_description
1 polymer ?
#
loop_
_entity_poly.entity_id
_entity_poly.type
_entity_poly.pdbx_seq_one_letter_code
_entity_poly.pdbx_strand_id
1 'polypeptide(L)'
;MRGGKANFIGLDPHFHYDPNFKGDDADIKQGLYNCMGRLVLDQTERNKISVQLPNFHYARGLFGMDTAKSNRKTMLPAEWWDFYGDGCPELKKFVIRVLSLTCSSSGCERNWSAFEMVLTKKRNRLHQRKMNGLIYVMYNLKLKSKQINRNPILPFDDIHSDDE
;
A
#
# COMPACT_ATOMS: atom_id res chain seq x y z
N MET A 1 -13.79 1.56 21.52
CA MET A 1 -13.29 1.65 20.13
C MET A 1 -12.84 3.09 19.83
N ARG A 2 -11.61 3.46 20.21
CA ARG A 2 -11.02 4.81 19.98
C ARG A 2 -9.66 4.75 19.28
N GLY A 3 -9.16 3.57 18.92
CA GLY A 3 -7.80 3.35 18.37
C GLY A 3 -7.65 3.62 16.87
N GLY A 4 -8.62 4.23 16.19
CA GLY A 4 -8.51 4.55 14.76
C GLY A 4 -7.86 5.90 14.48
N LYS A 5 -8.09 6.89 15.34
CA LYS A 5 -7.66 8.28 15.11
C LYS A 5 -6.16 8.50 15.34
N ALA A 6 -5.52 7.69 16.18
CA ALA A 6 -4.14 7.92 16.64
C ALA A 6 -3.06 7.41 15.67
N ASN A 7 -3.41 6.48 14.77
CA ASN A 7 -2.42 5.65 14.06
C ASN A 7 -1.64 6.39 12.98
N PHE A 8 -2.18 7.51 12.46
CA PHE A 8 -1.54 8.31 11.41
C PHE A 8 -1.19 9.72 11.86
N ILE A 9 -1.75 10.20 12.96
CA ILE A 9 -1.25 11.40 13.67
C ILE A 9 0.24 11.22 14.01
N GLY A 10 0.65 9.98 14.29
CA GLY A 10 2.06 9.65 14.51
C GLY A 10 2.98 9.75 13.30
N LEU A 11 2.52 10.13 12.11
CA LEU A 11 3.38 10.40 10.94
C LEU A 11 3.46 11.90 10.61
N ASP A 12 2.64 12.72 11.25
CA ASP A 12 2.73 14.17 11.14
C ASP A 12 3.86 14.66 12.08
N PRO A 13 4.90 15.33 11.58
CA PRO A 13 6.01 15.81 12.41
C PRO A 13 5.56 16.83 13.47
N HIS A 14 4.45 17.54 13.28
CA HIS A 14 3.91 18.45 14.29
C HIS A 14 3.48 17.69 15.54
N PHE A 15 2.72 16.61 15.35
CA PHE A 15 2.16 15.82 16.44
C PHE A 15 3.12 14.76 16.95
N HIS A 16 3.89 14.09 16.07
CA HIS A 16 4.79 13.00 16.45
C HIS A 16 5.84 13.41 17.50
N TYR A 17 6.34 14.65 17.40
CA TYR A 17 7.35 15.17 18.31
C TYR A 17 6.79 16.09 19.40
N ASP A 18 5.46 16.18 19.52
CA ASP A 18 4.86 16.92 20.62
C ASP A 18 5.10 16.16 21.94
N PRO A 19 5.49 16.82 23.03
CA PRO A 19 5.71 16.15 24.33
C PRO A 19 4.46 15.42 24.85
N ASN A 20 3.27 15.84 24.44
CA ASN A 20 2.02 15.22 24.85
C ASN A 20 1.65 14.00 23.99
N PHE A 21 2.38 13.76 22.90
CA PHE A 21 2.13 12.62 22.03
C PHE A 21 2.78 11.37 22.60
N LYS A 22 1.96 10.37 22.91
CA LYS A 22 2.41 9.07 23.41
C LYS A 22 2.89 8.18 22.26
N GLY A 23 3.87 8.63 21.48
CA GLY A 23 4.38 7.89 20.33
C GLY A 23 4.92 6.49 20.65
N ASP A 24 5.27 6.25 21.91
CA ASP A 24 5.68 4.95 22.42
C ASP A 24 4.53 4.00 22.80
N ASP A 25 3.29 4.48 22.79
CA ASP A 25 2.10 3.69 23.08
C ASP A 25 1.99 2.53 22.07
N ALA A 26 1.86 1.32 22.62
CA ALA A 26 1.74 0.10 21.83
C ALA A 26 0.54 0.15 20.89
N ASP A 27 -0.56 0.80 21.28
CA ASP A 27 -1.76 0.92 20.45
C ASP A 27 -1.48 1.77 19.20
N ILE A 28 -0.68 2.85 19.34
CA ILE A 28 -0.31 3.73 18.23
C ILE A 28 0.63 3.01 17.27
N LYS A 29 1.66 2.34 17.80
CA LYS A 29 2.59 1.55 16.99
C LYS A 29 1.88 0.42 16.26
N GLN A 30 1.05 -0.35 16.97
CA GLN A 30 0.29 -1.46 16.38
C GLN A 30 -0.70 -0.96 15.33
N GLY A 31 -1.35 0.15 15.59
CA GLY A 31 -2.20 0.84 14.65
C GLY A 31 -1.48 1.22 13.35
N LEU A 32 -0.29 1.80 13.44
CA LEU A 32 0.56 2.13 12.30
C LEU A 32 0.94 0.88 11.49
N TYR A 33 1.38 -0.20 12.15
CA TYR A 33 1.73 -1.47 11.49
C TYR A 33 0.53 -2.12 10.80
N ASN A 34 -0.65 -2.10 11.42
CA ASN A 34 -1.90 -2.60 10.83
C ASN A 34 -2.26 -1.84 9.56
N CYS A 35 -2.10 -0.52 9.61
CA CYS A 35 -2.35 0.36 8.48
C CYS A 35 -1.38 0.13 7.33
N MET A 36 -0.10 -0.02 7.64
CA MET A 36 0.93 -0.37 6.68
C MET A 36 0.62 -1.73 6.01
N GLY A 37 0.17 -2.75 6.77
CA GLY A 37 -0.29 -4.02 6.22
C GLY A 37 -1.48 -3.91 5.26
N ARG A 38 -2.36 -2.92 5.46
CA ARG A 38 -3.50 -2.67 4.57
C ARG A 38 -3.14 -1.85 3.33
N LEU A 39 -2.20 -0.92 3.44
CA LEU A 39 -1.83 0.02 2.39
C LEU A 39 -0.70 -0.47 1.48
N VAL A 40 0.20 -1.30 2.01
CA VAL A 40 1.37 -1.85 1.32
C VAL A 40 1.21 -3.37 1.27
N LEU A 41 0.84 -3.88 0.10
CA LEU A 41 0.60 -5.32 -0.11
C LEU A 41 1.90 -6.14 -0.05
N ASP A 42 2.97 -5.56 -0.59
CA ASP A 42 4.26 -6.23 -0.69
C ASP A 42 4.96 -6.28 0.68
N GLN A 43 5.42 -7.47 1.08
CA GLN A 43 6.07 -7.66 2.38
C GLN A 43 7.47 -7.05 2.41
N THR A 44 8.20 -7.09 1.30
CA THR A 44 9.57 -6.55 1.21
C THR A 44 9.55 -5.03 1.38
N GLU A 45 8.63 -4.34 0.71
CA GLU A 45 8.43 -2.90 0.88
C GLU A 45 8.00 -2.54 2.31
N ARG A 46 7.13 -3.34 2.94
CA ARG A 46 6.78 -3.13 4.36
C ARG A 46 7.99 -3.26 5.28
N ASN A 47 8.87 -4.21 5.03
CA ASN A 47 10.08 -4.39 5.83
C ASN A 47 11.02 -3.18 5.69
N LYS A 48 11.22 -2.66 4.47
CA LYS A 48 12.03 -1.45 4.25
C LYS A 48 11.47 -0.23 4.99
N ILE A 49 10.16 -0.01 4.91
CA ILE A 49 9.49 1.08 5.66
C ILE A 49 9.69 0.89 7.17
N SER A 50 9.54 -0.34 7.66
CA SER A 50 9.69 -0.67 9.09
C SER A 50 11.10 -0.37 9.61
N VAL A 51 12.13 -0.68 8.83
CA VAL A 51 13.53 -0.41 9.19
C VAL A 51 13.84 1.10 9.25
N GLN A 52 13.11 1.91 8.48
CA GLN A 52 13.30 3.37 8.43
C GLN A 52 12.52 4.13 9.50
N LEU A 53 11.45 3.54 10.05
CA LEU A 53 10.63 4.17 11.09
C LEU A 53 11.43 4.66 12.31
N PRO A 54 12.40 3.91 12.85
CA PRO A 54 13.22 4.39 13.97
C PRO A 54 14.00 5.68 13.67
N ASN A 55 14.42 5.90 12.42
CA ASN A 55 15.15 7.11 12.06
C ASN A 55 14.27 8.34 12.19
N PHE A 56 13.01 8.25 11.76
CA PHE A 56 12.02 9.29 12.01
C PHE A 56 11.73 9.38 13.51
N HIS A 57 11.42 8.28 14.17
CA HIS A 57 10.99 8.30 15.57
C HIS A 57 12.01 8.97 16.52
N TYR A 58 13.30 8.68 16.31
CA TYR A 58 14.39 9.24 17.13
C TYR A 58 15.01 10.50 16.53
N ALA A 59 14.39 11.13 15.53
CA ALA A 59 14.92 12.30 14.83
C ALA A 59 16.40 12.15 14.38
N ARG A 60 16.74 11.00 13.77
CA ARG A 60 18.09 10.72 13.26
C ARG A 60 18.30 11.30 11.86
N GLY A 61 19.56 11.61 11.53
CA GLY A 61 19.92 12.15 10.22
C GLY A 61 19.22 13.48 9.93
N LEU A 62 18.64 13.62 8.75
CA LEU A 62 17.98 14.85 8.29
C LEU A 62 16.85 15.32 9.21
N PHE A 63 16.15 14.39 9.87
CA PHE A 63 15.05 14.71 10.80
C PHE A 63 15.50 15.42 12.08
N GLY A 64 16.79 15.31 12.42
CA GLY A 64 17.41 15.89 13.61
C GLY A 64 18.02 17.27 13.39
N MET A 65 18.08 17.76 12.14
CA MET A 65 18.60 19.09 11.83
C MET A 65 17.76 20.17 12.48
N ASP A 66 18.38 21.29 12.86
CA ASP A 66 17.67 22.38 13.52
C ASP A 66 16.62 23.01 12.60
N THR A 67 16.89 23.09 11.30
CA THR A 67 15.93 23.50 10.28
C THR A 67 14.74 22.54 10.18
N ALA A 68 14.99 21.24 10.24
CA ALA A 68 13.93 20.24 10.26
C ALA A 68 13.06 20.39 11.51
N LYS A 69 13.67 20.63 12.69
CA LYS A 69 12.95 20.84 13.96
C LYS A 69 12.11 22.11 13.96
N SER A 70 12.67 23.23 13.52
CA SER A 70 11.93 24.51 13.46
C SER A 70 10.74 24.43 12.52
N ASN A 71 10.88 23.67 11.43
CA ASN A 71 9.88 23.61 10.38
C ASN A 71 8.74 22.61 10.63
N ARG A 72 8.78 21.81 11.73
CA ARG A 72 7.74 20.81 12.05
C ARG A 72 6.35 21.41 12.22
N LYS A 73 6.26 22.67 12.67
CA LYS A 73 4.99 23.36 12.96
C LYS A 73 4.62 24.42 11.92
N THR A 74 5.55 24.79 11.04
CA THR A 74 5.37 25.89 10.08
C THR A 74 5.13 25.38 8.66
N MET A 75 5.65 24.20 8.31
CA MET A 75 5.45 23.58 6.99
C MET A 75 4.27 22.62 7.00
N LEU A 76 3.67 22.42 5.82
CA LEU A 76 2.70 21.34 5.65
C LEU A 76 3.40 19.98 5.86
N PRO A 77 2.75 18.99 6.51
CA PRO A 77 3.38 17.71 6.78
C PRO A 77 3.95 17.02 5.52
N ALA A 78 3.26 17.10 4.39
CA ALA A 78 3.71 16.50 3.14
C ALA A 78 4.97 17.18 2.60
N GLU A 79 5.06 18.51 2.70
CA GLU A 79 6.25 19.27 2.28
C GLU A 79 7.42 18.99 3.22
N TRP A 80 7.19 18.94 4.54
CA TRP A 80 8.22 18.60 5.50
C TRP A 80 8.84 17.22 5.21
N TRP A 81 7.99 16.23 4.92
CA TRP A 81 8.44 14.90 4.49
C TRP A 81 9.17 14.93 3.15
N ASP A 82 8.83 15.85 2.26
CA ASP A 82 9.54 16.00 0.99
C ASP A 82 10.97 16.54 1.20
N PHE A 83 11.15 17.56 2.04
CA PHE A 83 12.48 18.15 2.26
C PHE A 83 13.39 17.34 3.18
N TYR A 84 12.85 16.70 4.22
CA TYR A 84 13.66 16.04 5.25
C TYR A 84 13.58 14.51 5.21
N GLY A 85 12.69 13.94 4.40
CA GLY A 85 12.48 12.50 4.30
C GLY A 85 13.48 11.75 3.42
N ASP A 86 14.42 12.42 2.77
CA ASP A 86 15.31 11.80 1.77
C ASP A 86 16.25 10.73 2.36
N GLY A 87 16.55 10.80 3.66
CA GLY A 87 17.29 9.75 4.36
C GLY A 87 16.50 8.45 4.57
N CYS A 88 15.18 8.47 4.33
CA CYS A 88 14.27 7.35 4.46
C CYS A 88 13.29 7.32 3.27
N PRO A 89 13.75 6.94 2.06
CA PRO A 89 12.97 7.13 0.84
C PRO A 89 11.69 6.27 0.77
N GLU A 90 11.70 5.04 1.28
CA GLU A 90 10.52 4.17 1.34
C GLU A 90 9.49 4.70 2.33
N LEU A 91 9.94 5.16 3.50
CA LEU A 91 9.08 5.79 4.49
C LEU A 91 8.50 7.11 3.95
N LYS A 92 9.31 7.96 3.33
CA LYS A 92 8.88 9.21 2.68
C LYS A 92 7.75 8.95 1.68
N LYS A 93 7.95 8.01 0.75
CA LYS A 93 6.93 7.62 -0.24
C LYS A 93 5.64 7.14 0.42
N PHE A 94 5.75 6.31 1.46
CA PHE A 94 4.60 5.82 2.20
C PHE A 94 3.84 6.95 2.89
N VAL A 95 4.54 7.84 3.60
CA VAL A 95 3.92 8.92 4.37
C VAL A 95 3.27 9.94 3.46
N ILE A 96 3.94 10.38 2.39
CA ILE A 96 3.35 11.31 1.41
C ILE A 96 2.06 10.71 0.83
N ARG A 97 2.09 9.43 0.44
CA ARG A 97 0.89 8.74 -0.06
C ARG A 97 -0.25 8.70 0.96
N VAL A 98 0.07 8.46 2.23
CA VAL A 98 -0.92 8.48 3.32
C VAL A 98 -1.50 9.87 3.52
N LEU A 99 -0.65 10.90 3.59
CA LEU A 99 -1.06 12.29 3.80
C LEU A 99 -1.91 12.81 2.63
N SER A 100 -1.55 12.49 1.38
CA SER A 100 -2.37 12.83 0.21
C SER A 100 -3.74 12.15 0.24
N LEU A 101 -3.83 10.93 0.79
CA LEU A 101 -5.10 10.24 0.94
C LEU A 101 -5.99 10.90 1.99
N THR A 102 -5.43 11.39 3.10
CA THR A 102 -6.19 12.08 4.16
C THR A 102 -6.63 13.48 3.76
N CYS A 103 -5.83 14.22 2.98
CA CYS A 103 -6.22 15.54 2.49
C CYS A 103 -7.38 15.49 1.48
N SER A 104 -7.60 14.37 0.79
CA SER A 104 -8.71 14.21 -0.15
C SER A 104 -10.08 13.97 0.50
N SER A 105 -10.16 13.70 1.82
CA SER A 105 -11.41 13.64 2.56
C SER A 105 -11.74 14.99 3.19
N SER A 106 -12.36 15.89 2.43
CA SER A 106 -12.83 17.20 2.88
C SER A 106 -13.78 17.06 4.08
N GLY A 107 -13.28 17.29 5.31
CA GLY A 107 -14.02 17.17 6.57
C GLY A 107 -13.14 16.62 7.69
N CYS A 108 -12.10 17.38 8.06
CA CYS A 108 -10.90 16.96 8.79
C CYS A 108 -11.09 16.54 10.27
N GLU A 109 -12.27 16.09 10.71
CA GLU A 109 -12.46 15.64 12.11
C GLU A 109 -13.32 14.38 12.28
N ARG A 110 -14.15 14.00 11.29
CA ARG A 110 -15.18 12.96 11.49
C ARG A 110 -15.09 11.71 10.62
N ASN A 111 -14.16 11.60 9.66
CA ASN A 111 -14.30 10.61 8.58
C ASN A 111 -13.33 9.42 8.58
N TRP A 112 -12.64 9.11 9.68
CA TRP A 112 -11.70 7.98 9.70
C TRP A 112 -12.36 6.62 9.41
N SER A 113 -13.55 6.37 9.97
CA SER A 113 -14.34 5.16 9.67
C SER A 113 -14.75 5.11 8.20
N ALA A 114 -15.03 6.27 7.59
CA ALA A 114 -15.31 6.36 6.17
C ALA A 114 -14.05 6.10 5.33
N PHE A 115 -12.86 6.47 5.80
CA PHE A 115 -11.60 6.17 5.14
C PHE A 115 -11.28 4.66 5.17
N GLU A 116 -11.42 4.00 6.33
CA GLU A 116 -11.31 2.54 6.41
C GLU A 116 -12.31 1.86 5.47
N MET A 117 -13.55 2.35 5.42
CA MET A 117 -14.58 1.83 4.51
C MET A 117 -14.20 2.05 3.03
N VAL A 118 -13.68 3.22 2.66
CA VAL A 118 -13.28 3.54 1.28
C VAL A 118 -12.07 2.71 0.85
N LEU A 119 -11.06 2.56 1.71
CA LEU A 119 -9.92 1.67 1.43
C LEU A 119 -10.35 0.22 1.30
N THR A 120 -11.24 -0.26 2.18
CA THR A 120 -11.79 -1.62 2.12
C THR A 120 -12.60 -1.83 0.84
N LYS A 121 -13.49 -0.90 0.47
CA LYS A 121 -14.27 -0.96 -0.79
C LYS A 121 -13.36 -0.91 -2.03
N LYS A 122 -12.35 -0.04 -2.06
CA LYS A 122 -11.38 0.07 -3.18
C LYS A 122 -10.57 -1.23 -3.34
N ARG A 123 -10.15 -1.83 -2.23
CA ARG A 123 -9.43 -3.10 -2.21
C ARG A 123 -10.31 -4.28 -2.63
N ASN A 124 -11.57 -4.32 -2.18
CA ASN A 124 -12.54 -5.33 -2.62
C ASN A 124 -12.78 -5.26 -4.13
N ARG A 125 -12.91 -4.06 -4.71
CA ARG A 125 -13.03 -3.89 -6.17
C ARG A 125 -11.79 -4.35 -6.93
N LEU A 126 -10.60 -4.02 -6.44
CA LEU A 126 -9.34 -4.48 -7.05
C LEU A 126 -9.20 -6.00 -6.98
N HIS A 127 -9.55 -6.60 -5.84
CA HIS A 127 -9.55 -8.04 -5.64
C HIS A 127 -10.56 -8.74 -6.56
N GLN A 128 -11.79 -8.23 -6.66
CA GLN A 128 -12.79 -8.73 -7.59
C GLN A 128 -12.33 -8.66 -9.05
N ARG A 129 -11.68 -7.56 -9.48
CA ARG A 129 -11.12 -7.46 -10.83
C ARG A 129 -10.04 -8.51 -11.09
N LYS A 130 -9.15 -8.76 -10.13
CA LYS A 130 -8.13 -9.82 -10.24
C LYS A 130 -8.76 -11.21 -10.29
N MET A 131 -9.77 -11.47 -9.48
CA MET A 131 -10.51 -12.73 -9.48
C MET A 131 -11.22 -12.97 -10.81
N ASN A 132 -11.89 -11.95 -11.36
CA ASN A 132 -12.54 -12.05 -12.67
C ASN A 132 -11.52 -12.33 -13.80
N GLY A 133 -10.34 -11.70 -13.73
CA GLY A 133 -9.25 -11.97 -14.67
C GLY A 133 -8.75 -13.42 -14.57
N LEU A 134 -8.58 -13.95 -13.36
CA LEU A 134 -8.20 -15.35 -13.14
C LEU A 134 -9.27 -16.32 -13.66
N ILE A 135 -10.55 -16.05 -13.39
CA ILE A 135 -11.66 -16.86 -13.90
C ILE A 135 -11.66 -16.86 -15.44
N TYR A 136 -11.45 -15.70 -16.06
CA TYR A 136 -11.35 -15.59 -17.52
C TYR A 136 -10.19 -16.42 -18.09
N VAL A 137 -9.01 -16.35 -17.48
CA VAL A 137 -7.84 -17.15 -17.89
C VAL A 137 -8.10 -18.64 -17.70
N MET A 138 -8.62 -19.06 -16.54
CA MET A 138 -8.96 -20.47 -16.26
C MET A 138 -10.01 -21.01 -17.23
N TYR A 139 -11.02 -20.20 -17.55
CA TYR A 139 -12.07 -20.55 -18.51
C TYR A 139 -11.48 -20.76 -19.92
N ASN A 140 -10.66 -19.83 -20.38
CA ASN A 140 -9.99 -19.94 -21.69
C ASN A 140 -9.02 -21.13 -21.75
N LEU A 141 -8.29 -21.42 -20.68
CA LEU A 141 -7.43 -22.61 -20.59
C LEU A 141 -8.23 -23.91 -20.69
N LYS A 142 -9.37 -24.00 -19.99
CA LYS A 142 -10.29 -25.15 -20.09
C LYS A 142 -10.91 -25.29 -21.48
N LEU A 143 -11.19 -24.19 -22.17
CA LEU A 143 -11.67 -24.24 -23.55
C LEU A 143 -10.59 -24.76 -24.49
N LYS A 144 -9.35 -24.26 -24.39
CA LYS A 144 -8.21 -24.74 -25.18
C LYS A 144 -7.92 -26.23 -24.93
N SER A 145 -7.97 -26.70 -23.68
CA SER A 145 -7.75 -28.12 -23.36
C SER A 145 -8.85 -29.03 -23.91
N LYS A 146 -10.09 -28.54 -23.99
CA LYS A 146 -11.21 -29.26 -24.62
C LYS A 146 -11.13 -29.24 -26.15
N GLN A 147 -10.60 -28.17 -26.74
CA GLN A 147 -10.42 -28.05 -28.18
C GLN A 147 -9.27 -28.95 -28.67
N ILE A 148 -8.19 -29.06 -27.89
CA ILE A 148 -7.09 -30.03 -28.13
C ILE A 148 -7.60 -31.48 -28.03
N ASN A 149 -8.44 -31.80 -27.04
CA ASN A 149 -9.04 -33.14 -26.92
C ASN A 149 -10.12 -33.46 -27.98
N ARG A 150 -10.60 -32.48 -28.75
CA ARG A 150 -11.59 -32.69 -29.82
C ARG A 150 -10.97 -32.92 -31.20
N ASN A 151 -9.66 -32.72 -31.36
CA ASN A 151 -8.93 -33.06 -32.58
C ASN A 151 -8.06 -34.30 -32.30
N PRO A 152 -8.61 -35.54 -32.34
CA PRO A 152 -7.76 -36.70 -32.48
C PRO A 152 -7.10 -36.63 -33.86
N ILE A 153 -5.78 -36.54 -33.89
CA ILE A 153 -4.98 -36.74 -35.09
C ILE A 153 -5.25 -38.18 -35.54
N LEU A 154 -6.00 -38.36 -36.62
CA LEU A 154 -6.15 -39.66 -37.26
C LEU A 154 -4.89 -39.94 -38.11
N PRO A 155 -4.36 -41.18 -38.10
CA PRO A 155 -3.21 -41.57 -38.91
C PRO A 155 -3.56 -41.50 -40.40
N PHE A 156 -2.71 -40.85 -41.20
CA PHE A 156 -2.74 -40.98 -42.66
C PHE A 156 -2.02 -42.27 -43.04
N ASP A 157 -2.77 -43.36 -43.24
CA ASP A 157 -2.28 -44.51 -44.03
C ASP A 157 -2.98 -44.51 -45.40
N ASP A 158 -2.14 -44.33 -46.42
CA ASP A 158 -2.15 -44.85 -47.79
C ASP A 158 -3.41 -44.78 -48.66
N ILE A 159 -3.37 -43.88 -49.65
CA ILE A 159 -4.02 -44.09 -50.96
C ILE A 159 -2.91 -44.23 -52.00
N HIS A 160 -2.67 -45.47 -52.42
CA HIS A 160 -1.80 -45.81 -53.54
C HIS A 160 -2.40 -45.21 -54.83
N SER A 161 -1.61 -44.38 -55.53
CA SER A 161 -1.95 -43.83 -56.85
C SER A 161 -1.78 -44.91 -57.91
N ASP A 162 -2.81 -45.11 -58.72
CA ASP A 162 -2.79 -45.94 -59.94
C ASP A 162 -2.54 -44.98 -61.10
N ASP A 163 -1.37 -45.11 -61.75
CA ASP A 163 -0.95 -44.28 -62.88
C ASP A 163 -1.42 -44.93 -64.20
N GLU A 164 -2.05 -44.13 -65.07
CA GLU A 164 -2.22 -44.42 -66.51
C GLU A 164 -1.17 -43.64 -67.32
#